data_AF-A0A183EH93-F1
#
_entry.id   AF-A0A183EH93-F1
#
_cell.length_a   1.000
_cell.length_b   1.000
_cell.length_c   1.000
_cell.angle_alpha   90.00
_cell.angle_beta   90.00
_cell.angle_gamma   90.00
#
_symmetry.space_group_name_H-M   'P 1'
#
loop_
_entity.id
_entity.type
_entity.pdbx_description
1 polymer ?
#
loop_
_entity_poly.entity_id
_entity_poly.type
_entity_poly.pdbx_seq_one_letter_code
_entity_poly.pdbx_strand_id
1 'polypeptide(L)' 'MGWQGAPTGRYLNEDRSFWTLHAVYMPPLLRSSTVKKFVAGYELVCEPQRDMTPEKVNPRV' A
#
# COMPACT_ATOMS: atom_id res chain seq x y z
N MET A 1 -6.24 5.48 -2.35
CA MET A 1 -4.98 6.15 -1.99
C MET A 1 -5.15 6.80 -0.63
N GLY A 2 -4.08 7.10 0.09
CA GLY A 2 -4.15 7.80 1.37
C GLY A 2 -2.79 8.35 1.80
N TRP A 3 -2.82 9.25 2.78
CA TRP A 3 -1.62 9.87 3.37
C TRP A 3 -1.38 9.29 4.76
N GLN A 4 -0.11 9.05 5.08
CA GLN A 4 0.34 8.55 6.38
C GLN A 4 1.40 9.51 6.91
N GLY A 5 1.09 10.14 8.03
CA GLY A 5 1.96 11.06 8.75
C GLY A 5 1.97 10.74 10.23
N ALA A 6 2.77 11.48 10.98
CA ALA A 6 2.87 11.32 12.42
C ALA A 6 1.49 11.44 13.10
N PRO A 7 1.17 10.62 14.13
CA PRO A 7 -0.15 10.70 14.76
C PRO A 7 -0.44 12.10 15.33
N THR A 8 -1.68 12.45 15.58
CA THR A 8 -2.02 13.77 16.15
C THR A 8 -2.62 13.63 17.56
N GLY A 9 -3.31 14.65 18.07
CA GLY A 9 -3.99 14.60 19.36
C GLY A 9 -3.03 14.55 20.55
N ARG A 10 -3.22 13.58 21.46
CA ARG A 10 -2.49 13.49 22.74
C ARG A 10 -0.97 13.43 22.60
N TYR A 11 -0.45 13.03 21.44
CA TYR A 11 0.99 12.96 21.21
C TYR A 11 1.56 14.06 20.31
N LEU A 12 0.80 15.15 20.07
CA LEU A 12 1.26 16.28 19.26
C LEU A 12 2.59 16.89 19.72
N ASN A 13 2.86 16.86 21.04
CA ASN A 13 4.04 17.45 21.65
C ASN A 13 5.18 16.45 21.91
N GLU A 14 5.04 15.19 21.48
CA GLU A 14 6.10 14.20 21.59
C GLU A 14 7.06 14.29 20.40
N ASP A 15 8.34 13.95 20.61
CA ASP A 15 9.30 13.86 19.51
C ASP A 15 8.88 12.74 18.54
N ARG A 16 8.74 13.12 17.27
CA ARG A 16 8.40 12.23 16.16
C ARG A 16 9.25 12.51 14.94
N SER A 17 10.47 12.98 15.13
CA SER A 17 11.47 13.20 14.08
C SER A 17 11.74 11.94 13.22
N PHE A 18 11.42 10.74 13.75
CA PHE A 18 11.49 9.47 13.04
C PHE A 18 10.30 9.19 12.09
N TRP A 19 9.25 10.02 12.07
CA TRP A 19 8.15 9.91 11.12
C TRP A 19 8.43 10.70 9.85
N THR A 20 8.06 10.14 8.69
CA THR A 20 8.08 10.83 7.40
C THR A 20 6.71 10.76 6.75
N LEU A 21 6.18 11.90 6.32
CA LEU A 21 4.91 11.97 5.59
C LEU A 21 5.05 11.31 4.22
N HIS A 22 4.16 10.38 3.89
CA HIS A 22 4.13 9.73 2.59
C HIS A 22 2.70 9.36 2.16
N ALA A 23 2.51 9.14 0.86
CA ALA A 23 1.27 8.68 0.27
C ALA A 23 1.39 7.24 -0.24
N VAL A 24 0.30 6.49 -0.18
CA VAL A 24 0.25 5.10 -0.67
C VAL A 24 -0.89 4.93 -1.70
N TYR A 25 -0.55 4.29 -2.83
CA TYR A 25 -1.46 3.92 -3.91
C TYR A 25 -1.55 2.39 -4.00
N MET A 26 -2.77 1.85 -4.06
CA MET A 26 -3.06 0.42 -4.16
C MET A 26 -4.06 0.15 -5.29
N PRO A 27 -3.64 0.26 -6.57
CA PRO A 27 -4.51 -0.02 -7.71
C PRO A 27 -4.80 -1.53 -7.80
N PRO A 28 -6.04 -1.96 -8.17
CA PRO A 28 -6.38 -3.37 -8.21
C PRO A 28 -5.97 -4.08 -9.51
N LEU A 29 -5.75 -3.35 -10.61
CA LEU A 29 -5.48 -3.94 -11.93
C LEU A 29 -4.11 -4.61 -11.98
N LEU A 30 -4.03 -5.80 -12.62
CA LEU A 30 -2.83 -6.64 -12.59
C LEU A 30 -2.21 -6.88 -13.97
N ARG A 31 -3.01 -7.26 -14.98
CA ARG A 31 -2.49 -7.67 -16.31
C ARG A 31 -3.11 -6.92 -17.49
N SER A 32 -4.29 -6.33 -17.33
CA SER A 32 -4.99 -5.55 -18.35
C SER A 32 -6.05 -4.65 -17.70
N SER A 33 -6.77 -3.84 -18.50
CA SER A 33 -7.90 -3.04 -18.05
C SER A 33 -9.09 -3.87 -17.53
N THR A 34 -9.12 -5.18 -17.81
CA THR A 34 -10.19 -6.09 -17.41
C THR A 34 -9.76 -7.14 -16.38
N VAL A 35 -8.46 -7.26 -16.07
CA VAL A 35 -7.92 -8.30 -15.18
C VAL A 35 -7.26 -7.67 -13.95
N LYS A 36 -7.84 -7.94 -12.77
CA LYS A 36 -7.43 -7.42 -11.46
C LYS A 36 -6.87 -8.49 -10.52
N LYS A 37 -6.07 -8.08 -9.54
CA LYS A 37 -5.71 -8.86 -8.35
C LYS A 37 -6.88 -8.81 -7.37
N PHE A 38 -7.22 -9.98 -6.83
CA PHE A 38 -8.16 -10.11 -5.72
C PHE A 38 -7.36 -10.43 -4.46
N VAL A 39 -7.55 -9.65 -3.40
CA VAL A 39 -7.07 -9.97 -2.06
C VAL A 39 -8.17 -10.77 -1.38
N ALA A 40 -8.04 -12.08 -1.40
CA ALA A 40 -9.08 -13.01 -0.98
C ALA A 40 -8.49 -14.31 -0.42
N GLY A 41 -9.34 -15.19 0.12
CA GLY A 41 -8.95 -16.52 0.58
C GLY A 41 -7.81 -16.45 1.60
N TYR A 42 -6.67 -17.05 1.26
CA TYR A 42 -5.46 -17.06 2.10
C TYR A 42 -5.02 -15.65 2.52
N GLU A 43 -5.12 -14.65 1.64
CA GLU A 43 -4.63 -13.30 1.93
C GLU A 43 -5.49 -12.53 2.95
N LEU A 44 -6.71 -13.00 3.24
CA LEU A 44 -7.56 -12.40 4.26
C LEU A 44 -7.32 -12.99 5.67
N VAL A 45 -6.76 -14.19 5.76
CA VAL A 45 -6.64 -14.94 7.01
C VAL A 45 -5.20 -15.30 7.39
N CYS A 46 -4.26 -15.10 6.47
CA CYS A 46 -2.85 -15.41 6.68
C CYS A 46 -1.97 -14.21 6.30
N GLU A 47 -1.41 -14.19 5.09
CA GLU A 47 -0.42 -13.19 4.68
C GLU A 47 -0.60 -12.70 3.23
N PRO A 48 -0.04 -11.54 2.86
CA PRO A 48 -0.10 -11.02 1.50
C PRO A 48 0.68 -11.88 0.50
N GLN A 49 0.12 -12.09 -0.70
CA GLN A 49 0.75 -12.88 -1.75
C GLN A 49 0.76 -12.14 -3.10
N ARG A 50 1.84 -12.28 -3.86
CA ARG A 50 1.99 -11.64 -5.18
C ARG A 50 2.68 -12.56 -6.17
N ASP A 51 2.21 -12.52 -7.41
CA ASP A 51 2.79 -13.28 -8.52
C ASP A 51 3.86 -12.49 -9.28
N MET A 52 3.88 -11.16 -9.11
CA MET A 52 4.84 -10.27 -9.75
C MET A 52 5.73 -9.59 -8.71
N THR A 53 7.02 -9.50 -9.02
CA THR A 53 7.98 -8.78 -8.19
C THR A 53 7.89 -7.27 -8.47
N PRO A 54 8.23 -6.40 -7.50
CA PRO A 54 8.20 -4.95 -7.70
C PRO A 54 9.02 -4.48 -8.91
N GLU A 55 10.17 -5.12 -9.15
CA GLU A 55 11.10 -4.74 -10.22
C GLU A 55 10.56 -5.04 -11.61
N LYS A 56 9.61 -5.99 -11.71
CA LYS A 56 8.95 -6.34 -12.99
C LYS A 56 7.70 -5.50 -13.26
N VAL A 57 7.24 -4.71 -12.29
CA VAL A 57 6.08 -3.84 -12.50
C VAL A 57 6.49 -2.74 -13.46
N ASN A 58 5.87 -2.74 -14.65
CA ASN A 58 5.98 -1.63 -15.58
C ASN A 58 4.76 -0.73 -15.40
N PRO A 59 4.89 0.45 -14.76
CA PRO A 59 3.85 1.45 -14.76
C PRO A 59 3.75 2.03 -16.18
N ARG A 60 3.01 1.38 -17.06
CA ARG A 60 2.47 2.04 -18.26
C ARG A 60 1.32 2.90 -17.76
N VAL A 61 1.65 4.15 -17.43
CA VAL A 61 0.69 5.19 -17.05
C VAL A 61 0.01 5.72 -18.31
#